data_AF-A0A8I1IIQ7-F1
#
_entry.id   AF-A0A8I1IIQ7-F1
#
_cell.length_a   1.000
_cell.length_b   1.000
_cell.length_c   1.000
_cell.angle_alpha   90.00
_cell.angle_beta   90.00
_cell.angle_gamma   90.00
#
_symmetry.space_group_name_H-M   'P 1'
#
loop_
_entity.id
_entity.type
_entity.pdbx_description
1 polymer ?
#
loop_
_entity_poly.entity_id
_entity_poly.type
_entity_poly.pdbx_seq_one_letter_code
_entity_poly.pdbx_strand_id
1 'polypeptide(L)'
;YVGHNRSNYNAKHYLAVRQYQAMPFAFSALNNYEVQLAETVVINNELLAKPKNIRDAYSFLRVKEIDSLALANAIQNYQKAWNNYRKIGHGIPTFHKKRSDWSYQTNCQYPKQSEAYLDNGTARFIDAKHIKLPKLGIVRIA
;
A
#
# COMPACT_ATOMS: atom_id res chain seq x y z
N TYR A 1 12.13 10.06 -12.67
CA TYR A 1 13.23 9.15 -12.32
C TYR A 1 12.86 7.71 -12.69
N VAL A 2 13.53 7.15 -13.69
CA VAL A 2 13.24 5.84 -14.32
C VAL A 2 13.82 4.65 -13.51
N GLY A 3 14.46 4.92 -12.36
CA GLY A 3 15.31 3.97 -11.64
C GLY A 3 14.60 2.97 -10.72
N HIS A 4 13.41 3.27 -10.18
CA HIS A 4 12.76 2.38 -9.21
C HIS A 4 12.35 1.04 -9.83
N ASN A 5 11.76 1.08 -11.03
CA ASN A 5 11.42 -0.12 -11.77
C ASN A 5 12.68 -0.86 -12.22
N ARG A 6 13.78 -0.13 -12.53
CA ARG A 6 15.06 -0.72 -12.93
C ARG A 6 15.75 -1.48 -11.80
N SER A 7 15.81 -0.93 -10.58
CA SER A 7 16.39 -1.60 -9.42
C SER A 7 15.58 -2.83 -9.01
N ASN A 8 14.25 -2.73 -9.00
CA ASN A 8 13.37 -3.87 -8.71
C ASN A 8 13.46 -4.95 -9.80
N TYR A 9 13.54 -4.55 -11.06
CA TYR A 9 13.76 -5.44 -12.20
C TYR A 9 15.09 -6.18 -12.06
N ASN A 10 16.18 -5.46 -11.78
CA ASN A 10 17.49 -6.05 -11.58
C ASN A 10 17.53 -7.02 -10.40
N ALA A 11 16.91 -6.68 -9.27
CA ALA A 11 16.83 -7.57 -8.10
C ALA A 11 16.05 -8.86 -8.41
N LYS A 12 14.90 -8.74 -9.09
CA LYS A 12 14.09 -9.91 -9.52
C LYS A 12 14.81 -10.76 -10.55
N HIS A 13 15.40 -10.14 -11.56
CA HIS A 13 16.19 -10.85 -12.57
C HIS A 13 17.39 -11.57 -11.97
N TYR A 14 18.09 -10.93 -11.02
CA TYR A 14 19.20 -11.55 -10.31
C TYR A 14 18.77 -12.79 -9.53
N LEU A 15 17.70 -12.71 -8.73
CA LEU A 15 17.20 -13.88 -7.99
C LEU A 15 16.76 -15.02 -8.91
N ALA A 16 16.16 -14.70 -10.06
CA ALA A 16 15.83 -15.69 -11.07
C ALA A 16 17.08 -16.36 -11.63
N VAL A 17 18.11 -15.59 -12.02
CA VAL A 17 19.40 -16.11 -12.52
C VAL A 17 20.15 -16.91 -11.43
N ARG A 18 19.97 -16.60 -10.14
CA ARG A 18 20.55 -17.38 -9.04
C ARG A 18 19.90 -18.75 -8.88
N GLN A 19 18.58 -18.85 -9.10
CA GLN A 19 17.81 -20.10 -9.00
C GLN A 19 18.14 -21.08 -10.13
N TYR A 20 18.35 -20.58 -11.35
CA TYR A 20 18.88 -21.35 -12.46
C TYR A 20 20.40 -21.24 -12.43
N GLN A 21 21.15 -22.18 -11.82
CA GLN A 21 22.63 -22.16 -11.72
C GLN A 21 23.35 -21.84 -13.06
N ALA A 22 23.42 -20.58 -13.48
CA ALA A 22 23.72 -20.25 -14.86
C ALA A 22 24.57 -18.98 -14.99
N MET A 23 25.72 -19.20 -15.62
CA MET A 23 26.62 -18.23 -16.25
C MET A 23 27.44 -17.33 -15.31
N PRO A 24 28.52 -17.86 -14.69
CA PRO A 24 29.45 -17.08 -13.87
C PRO A 24 30.18 -15.95 -14.64
N PHE A 25 30.14 -15.97 -15.98
CA PHE A 25 30.75 -14.93 -16.81
C PHE A 25 29.85 -13.68 -16.97
N ALA A 26 28.53 -13.82 -16.83
CA ALA A 26 27.57 -12.75 -17.14
C ALA A 26 27.37 -11.77 -15.97
N PHE A 27 27.68 -12.18 -14.73
CA PHE A 27 27.55 -11.35 -13.53
C PHE A 27 28.68 -11.64 -12.54
N SER A 28 29.24 -10.58 -11.94
CA SER A 28 30.13 -10.74 -10.79
C SER A 28 29.37 -11.37 -9.62
N ALA A 29 29.99 -12.32 -8.91
CA ALA A 29 29.42 -12.87 -7.68
C ALA A 29 29.20 -11.74 -6.67
N LEU A 30 27.95 -11.46 -6.33
CA LEU A 30 27.58 -10.47 -5.32
C LEU A 30 28.05 -10.93 -3.94
N ASN A 31 28.39 -9.98 -3.07
CA ASN A 31 28.68 -10.28 -1.67
C ASN A 31 27.39 -10.73 -0.96
N ASN A 32 27.52 -11.50 0.13
CA ASN A 32 26.40 -11.96 0.96
C ASN A 32 25.46 -10.82 1.38
N TYR A 33 25.99 -9.63 1.64
CA TYR A 33 25.19 -8.44 1.94
C TYR A 33 24.31 -7.99 0.77
N GLU A 34 24.88 -7.92 -0.44
CA GLU A 34 24.17 -7.46 -1.63
C GLU A 34 23.06 -8.45 -2.02
N VAL A 35 23.32 -9.74 -1.80
CA VAL A 35 22.34 -10.81 -1.95
C VAL A 35 21.16 -10.60 -0.98
N GLN A 36 21.43 -10.44 0.32
CA GLN A 36 20.39 -10.24 1.34
C GLN A 36 19.57 -8.99 1.05
N LEU A 37 20.23 -7.92 0.58
CA LEU A 37 19.57 -6.69 0.18
C LEU A 37 18.61 -6.93 -1.00
N ALA A 38 19.05 -7.67 -2.03
CA ALA A 38 18.22 -7.98 -3.19
C ALA A 38 16.99 -8.83 -2.80
N GLU A 39 17.18 -9.86 -1.97
CA GLU A 39 16.10 -10.69 -1.43
C GLU A 39 15.07 -9.85 -0.67
N THR A 40 15.55 -9.00 0.24
CA THR A 40 14.70 -8.10 1.05
C THR A 40 13.91 -7.14 0.17
N VAL A 41 14.53 -6.58 -0.87
CA VAL A 41 13.84 -5.70 -1.82
C VAL A 41 12.73 -6.45 -2.55
N VAL A 42 12.98 -7.68 -3.01
CA VAL A 42 11.96 -8.47 -3.72
C VAL A 42 10.80 -8.83 -2.78
N ILE A 43 11.08 -9.33 -1.58
CA ILE A 43 10.07 -9.63 -0.55
C ILE A 43 9.23 -8.40 -0.24
N ASN A 44 9.86 -7.24 0.00
CA ASN A 44 9.13 -6.00 0.29
C ASN A 44 8.24 -5.56 -0.87
N ASN A 45 8.69 -5.72 -2.12
CA ASN A 45 7.84 -5.42 -3.27
C ASN A 45 6.65 -6.38 -3.38
N GLU A 46 6.84 -7.67 -3.11
CA GLU A 46 5.76 -8.65 -3.10
C GLU A 46 4.74 -8.38 -1.99
N LEU A 47 5.22 -8.01 -0.79
CA LEU A 47 4.37 -7.58 0.32
C LEU A 47 3.56 -6.33 -0.07
N LEU A 48 4.19 -5.32 -0.65
CA LEU A 48 3.54 -4.06 -1.04
C LEU A 48 2.68 -4.17 -2.31
N ALA A 49 2.79 -5.25 -3.09
CA ALA A 49 2.09 -5.41 -4.37
C ALA A 49 0.57 -5.44 -4.22
N LYS A 50 0.06 -6.07 -3.15
CA LYS A 50 -1.37 -6.17 -2.86
C LYS A 50 -1.62 -5.88 -1.38
N PRO A 51 -2.65 -5.07 -1.03
CA PRO A 51 -3.00 -4.82 0.38
C PRO A 51 -3.26 -6.10 1.18
N LYS A 52 -3.77 -7.15 0.52
CA LYS A 52 -4.00 -8.46 1.13
C LYS A 52 -2.71 -9.09 1.64
N ASN A 53 -1.59 -8.97 0.91
CA ASN A 53 -0.33 -9.60 1.29
C ASN A 53 0.19 -9.02 2.61
N ILE A 54 0.11 -7.69 2.79
CA ILE A 54 0.46 -7.04 4.05
C ILE A 54 -0.45 -7.49 5.19
N ARG A 55 -1.77 -7.54 4.95
CA ARG A 55 -2.73 -8.02 5.95
C ARG A 55 -2.44 -9.45 6.39
N ASP A 56 -2.07 -10.30 5.45
CA ASP A 56 -1.79 -11.71 5.72
C ASP A 56 -0.45 -11.88 6.44
N ALA A 57 0.56 -11.06 6.14
CA ALA A 57 1.87 -11.09 6.79
C ALA A 57 1.82 -10.65 8.26
N TYR A 58 0.96 -9.70 8.63
CA TYR A 58 0.94 -9.11 9.97
C TYR A 58 -0.39 -9.36 10.70
N SER A 59 -0.36 -10.15 11.78
CA SER A 59 -1.58 -10.56 12.50
C SER A 59 -2.39 -9.37 13.05
N PHE A 60 -1.72 -8.30 13.50
CA PHE A 60 -2.37 -7.10 14.05
C PHE A 60 -3.21 -6.35 13.02
N LEU A 61 -3.00 -6.57 11.72
CA LEU A 61 -3.80 -5.99 10.63
C LEU A 61 -5.05 -6.82 10.30
N ARG A 62 -5.21 -8.01 10.88
CA ARG A 62 -6.37 -8.89 10.61
C ARG A 62 -7.61 -8.55 11.44
N VAL A 63 -7.49 -7.57 12.32
CA VAL A 63 -8.56 -7.01 13.16
C VAL A 63 -9.76 -6.57 12.31
N LYS A 64 -10.99 -6.93 12.72
CA LYS A 64 -12.22 -6.76 11.90
C LYS A 64 -12.54 -5.29 11.61
N GLU A 65 -12.10 -4.43 12.53
CA GLU A 65 -12.26 -2.98 12.53
C GLU A 65 -11.39 -2.32 11.46
N ILE A 66 -10.27 -2.93 11.07
CA ILE A 66 -9.38 -2.40 10.02
C ILE A 66 -9.97 -2.73 8.66
N ASP A 67 -10.27 -1.69 7.90
CA ASP A 67 -10.80 -1.83 6.54
C ASP A 67 -9.71 -2.11 5.51
N SER A 68 -10.06 -2.82 4.43
CA SER A 68 -9.16 -3.02 3.30
C SER A 68 -8.77 -1.70 2.63
N LEU A 69 -9.65 -0.69 2.63
CA LEU A 69 -9.34 0.62 2.07
C LEU A 69 -8.36 1.40 2.93
N ALA A 70 -8.38 1.22 4.25
CA ALA A 70 -7.41 1.84 5.15
C ALA A 70 -5.98 1.34 4.83
N LEU A 71 -5.82 0.04 4.61
CA LEU A 71 -4.55 -0.55 4.18
C LEU A 71 -4.12 -0.04 2.80
N ALA A 72 -5.04 -0.03 1.84
CA ALA A 72 -4.75 0.46 0.49
C ALA A 72 -4.31 1.95 0.50
N ASN A 73 -5.01 2.79 1.27
CA ASN A 73 -4.66 4.20 1.43
C ASN A 73 -3.29 4.38 2.10
N ALA A 74 -2.97 3.58 3.12
CA ALA A 74 -1.66 3.63 3.77
C ALA A 74 -0.52 3.32 2.77
N ILE A 75 -0.69 2.28 1.95
CA ILE A 75 0.29 1.93 0.89
C ILE A 75 0.43 3.05 -0.13
N GLN A 76 -0.69 3.60 -0.62
CA GLN A 76 -0.66 4.71 -1.59
C GLN A 76 0.01 5.95 -1.01
N ASN A 77 -0.31 6.32 0.23
CA ASN A 77 0.30 7.47 0.91
C ASN A 77 1.80 7.27 1.12
N TYR A 78 2.23 6.07 1.51
CA TYR A 78 3.64 5.73 1.62
C TYR A 78 4.37 5.89 0.27
N GLN A 79 3.83 5.30 -0.80
CA GLN A 79 4.41 5.42 -2.14
C GLN A 79 4.45 6.87 -2.60
N LYS A 80 3.39 7.64 -2.37
CA LYS A 80 3.32 9.07 -2.72
C LYS A 80 4.37 9.88 -1.97
N ALA A 81 4.56 9.63 -0.68
CA ALA A 81 5.54 10.33 0.14
C ALA A 81 6.98 10.06 -0.36
N TRP A 82 7.32 8.80 -0.64
CA TRP A 82 8.62 8.45 -1.23
C TRP A 82 8.82 8.97 -2.65
N ASN A 83 7.76 9.01 -3.46
CA ASN A 83 7.81 9.60 -4.79
C ASN A 83 8.05 11.11 -4.71
N ASN A 84 7.42 11.80 -3.76
CA ASN A 84 7.64 13.23 -3.52
C ASN A 84 9.06 13.51 -3.01
N TYR A 85 9.54 12.73 -2.04
CA TYR A 85 10.93 12.79 -1.56
C TYR A 85 11.93 12.68 -2.71
N ARG A 86 11.74 11.72 -3.62
CA ARG A 86 12.61 11.53 -4.80
C ARG A 86 12.50 12.65 -5.83
N LYS A 87 11.33 13.29 -5.97
CA LYS A 87 11.10 14.35 -6.96
C LYS A 87 11.61 15.70 -6.49
N ILE A 88 11.34 16.05 -5.24
CA ILE A 88 11.55 17.40 -4.70
C ILE A 88 12.80 17.45 -3.82
N GLY A 89 13.23 16.33 -3.23
CA GLY A 89 14.47 16.22 -2.47
C GLY A 89 14.39 16.71 -1.02
N HIS A 90 13.23 17.14 -0.54
CA HIS A 90 13.06 17.51 0.87
C HIS A 90 12.91 16.25 1.74
N GLY A 91 13.81 16.07 2.72
CA GLY A 91 13.69 15.25 3.95
C GLY A 91 13.12 13.82 3.84
N ILE A 92 13.71 12.86 4.56
CA ILE A 92 13.15 11.48 4.59
C ILE A 92 11.68 11.55 5.05
N PRO A 93 10.73 10.91 4.34
CA PRO A 93 9.33 10.92 4.75
C PRO A 93 9.15 10.36 6.16
N THR A 94 8.65 11.20 7.06
CA THR A 94 8.31 10.80 8.43
C THR A 94 6.80 10.82 8.63
N PHE A 95 6.28 9.92 9.45
CA PHE A 95 4.90 10.02 9.91
C PHE A 95 4.76 11.23 10.83
N HIS A 96 3.80 12.11 10.51
CA HIS A 96 3.58 13.32 11.29
C HIS A 96 2.12 13.36 11.77
N LYS A 97 1.90 13.16 13.08
CA LYS A 97 0.60 13.37 13.73
C LYS A 97 0.73 14.49 14.74
N LYS A 98 0.02 15.60 14.53
CA LYS A 98 0.03 16.78 15.43
C LYS A 98 -1.01 16.73 16.55
N ARG A 99 -2.02 15.85 16.46
CA ARG A 99 -3.18 15.83 17.38
C ARG A 99 -3.46 14.43 17.92
N SER A 100 -3.99 14.35 19.14
CA SER A 100 -4.43 13.10 19.76
C SER A 100 -5.74 12.59 19.18
N ASP A 101 -6.56 13.46 18.59
CA ASP A 101 -7.89 13.15 18.06
C ASP A 101 -7.85 11.98 17.07
N TRP A 102 -8.88 11.14 17.13
CA TRP A 102 -9.07 10.01 16.23
C TRP A 102 -10.26 10.32 15.33
N SER A 103 -10.03 10.27 14.02
CA SER A 103 -11.07 10.41 13.02
C SER A 103 -11.20 9.11 12.24
N TYR A 104 -12.44 8.75 11.90
CA TYR A 104 -12.71 7.67 10.97
C TYR A 104 -12.81 8.25 9.56
N GLN A 105 -11.86 7.89 8.69
CA GLN A 105 -11.87 8.27 7.29
C GLN A 105 -11.93 7.02 6.41
N THR A 106 -12.91 6.97 5.51
CA THR A 106 -13.06 5.89 4.52
C THR A 106 -13.32 6.49 3.15
N ASN A 107 -12.83 5.85 2.10
CA ASN A 107 -13.16 6.25 0.73
C ASN A 107 -14.59 5.77 0.41
N CYS A 108 -15.36 6.58 -0.32
CA CYS A 108 -16.63 6.13 -0.89
C CYS A 108 -16.36 5.46 -2.23
N GLN A 109 -16.72 4.17 -2.37
CA GLN A 109 -16.65 3.45 -3.64
C GLN A 109 -18.03 3.31 -4.25
N TYR A 110 -18.09 3.39 -5.58
CA TYR A 110 -19.30 3.28 -6.40
C TYR A 110 -19.16 2.07 -7.36
N PRO A 111 -19.21 0.83 -6.85
CA PRO A 111 -19.06 -0.34 -7.71
C PRO A 111 -20.26 -0.45 -8.66
N LYS A 112 -19.98 -0.59 -9.96
CA LYS A 112 -20.98 -0.82 -11.02
C LYS A 112 -21.98 0.33 -11.25
N GLN A 113 -21.62 1.56 -10.86
CA GLN A 113 -22.42 2.76 -11.12
C GLN A 113 -21.67 3.66 -12.11
N SER A 114 -22.39 4.27 -13.05
CA SER A 114 -21.84 5.25 -13.99
C SER A 114 -21.70 6.64 -13.36
N GLU A 115 -22.59 6.97 -12.44
CA GLU A 115 -22.71 8.30 -11.83
C GLU A 115 -22.65 8.20 -10.30
N ALA A 116 -22.09 9.22 -9.66
CA ALA A 116 -21.94 9.28 -8.21
C ALA A 116 -23.10 10.06 -7.60
N TYR A 117 -23.99 9.36 -6.90
CA TYR A 117 -25.09 9.93 -6.14
C TYR A 117 -24.85 9.79 -4.63
N LEU A 118 -25.69 10.44 -3.84
CA LEU A 118 -25.60 10.42 -2.37
C LEU A 118 -26.10 9.09 -1.75
N ASP A 119 -26.81 8.28 -2.52
CA ASP A 119 -27.52 7.07 -2.11
C ASP A 119 -26.95 5.78 -2.73
N ASN A 120 -26.09 5.87 -3.75
CA ASN A 120 -25.59 4.69 -4.47
C ASN A 120 -24.16 4.27 -4.08
N GLY A 121 -23.54 4.99 -3.14
CA GLY A 121 -22.18 4.74 -2.66
C GLY A 121 -22.07 3.66 -1.58
N THR A 122 -20.82 3.29 -1.28
CA THR A 122 -20.47 2.48 -0.10
C THR A 122 -20.73 3.25 1.20
N ALA A 123 -20.45 4.56 1.19
CA ALA A 123 -20.93 5.50 2.18
C ALA A 123 -22.10 6.27 1.56
N ARG A 124 -23.29 6.14 2.14
CA ARG A 124 -24.52 6.67 1.53
C ARG A 124 -25.55 7.10 2.55
N PHE A 125 -26.43 8.00 2.15
CA PHE A 125 -27.64 8.31 2.91
C PHE A 125 -28.66 7.17 2.75
N ILE A 126 -29.31 6.81 3.86
CA ILE A 126 -30.50 5.95 3.85
C ILE A 126 -31.75 6.82 3.93
N ASP A 127 -31.66 7.88 4.74
CA ASP A 127 -32.73 8.83 5.03
C ASP A 127 -32.09 10.19 5.31
N ALA A 128 -32.89 11.26 5.41
CA ALA A 128 -32.44 12.61 5.72
C ALA A 128 -31.62 12.68 7.03
N LYS A 129 -31.85 11.76 7.96
CA LYS A 129 -31.18 11.72 9.27
C LYS A 129 -30.17 10.59 9.45
N HIS A 130 -29.96 9.74 8.44
CA HIS A 130 -29.16 8.52 8.62
C HIS A 130 -28.21 8.27 7.45
N ILE A 131 -26.93 7.99 7.76
CA ILE A 131 -25.93 7.52 6.79
C ILE A 131 -25.53 6.09 7.13
N LYS A 132 -25.32 5.27 6.10
CA LYS A 132 -24.64 3.97 6.18
C LYS A 132 -23.16 4.12 5.87
N LEU A 133 -22.31 3.62 6.77
CA LEU A 133 -20.87 3.54 6.62
C LEU A 133 -20.41 2.08 6.62
N PRO A 134 -19.36 1.71 5.84
CA PRO A 134 -18.95 0.32 5.68
C PRO A 134 -18.55 -0.40 6.98
N LYS A 135 -17.83 0.26 7.90
CA LYS A 135 -17.38 -0.34 9.18
C LYS A 135 -18.16 0.10 10.40
N LEU A 136 -18.68 1.33 10.39
CA LEU A 136 -19.43 1.88 11.53
C LEU A 136 -20.93 1.49 11.49
N GLY A 137 -21.44 1.02 10.35
CA GLY A 137 -22.86 0.71 10.22
C GLY A 137 -23.70 1.97 9.99
N ILE A 138 -24.92 1.99 10.51
CA ILE A 138 -25.85 3.10 10.34
C ILE A 138 -25.62 4.12 11.46
N VAL A 139 -25.38 5.37 11.08
CA VAL A 139 -25.12 6.48 11.99
C VAL A 139 -26.20 7.54 11.79
N ARG A 140 -26.75 8.03 12.90
CA ARG A 140 -27.70 9.15 12.89
C ARG A 140 -26.93 10.47 12.83
N ILE A 141 -27.34 11.35 11.94
CA ILE A 141 -26.83 12.71 11.79
C ILE A 141 -27.84 13.64 12.45
N ALA A 142 -27.32 14.61 13.21
CA ALA A 142 -28.11 15.61 13.92
C ALA A 142 -28.58 16.73 12.98
#